data_AF-A0AAX1IA02-F1
#
_entry.id   AF-A0AAX1IA02-F1
#
_cell.length_a   1.000
_cell.length_b   1.000
_cell.length_c   1.000
_cell.angle_alpha   90.00
_cell.angle_beta   90.00
_cell.angle_gamma   90.00
#
_symmetry.space_group_name_H-M   'P 1'
#
loop_
_entity.id
_entity.type
_entity.pdbx_description
1 polymer ?
#
loop_
_entity_poly.entity_id
_entity_poly.type
_entity_poly.pdbx_seq_one_letter_code
_entity_poly.pdbx_strand_id
1 'polypeptide(L)'
;MKGVVRVLPRQESRRDATRSGHLLIEGIANGLYKAEVIHRRSWQSLEAVELATLEWVNWFNLRRLLEPISNIPPAEAEAAYYQQTRELAMAA
;
A
#
# COMPACT_ATOMS: atom_id res chain seq x y z
N MET A 1 -43.94 21.03 13.28
CA MET A 1 -42.54 20.64 13.57
C MET A 1 -42.22 19.39 12.75
N LYS A 2 -41.35 19.46 11.75
CA LYS A 2 -40.82 18.28 11.04
C LYS A 2 -39.30 18.35 11.13
N GLY A 3 -38.72 17.46 11.94
CA GLY A 3 -37.27 17.34 12.10
C GLY A 3 -36.66 16.67 10.88
N VAL A 4 -35.68 17.32 10.28
CA VAL A 4 -34.82 16.73 9.26
C VAL A 4 -33.83 15.82 10.00
N VAL A 5 -34.02 14.51 9.90
CA VAL A 5 -33.00 13.54 10.31
C VAL A 5 -31.87 13.61 9.28
N ARG A 6 -30.81 14.35 9.60
CA ARG A 6 -29.56 14.33 8.84
C ARG A 6 -28.89 12.98 9.09
N VAL A 7 -29.06 12.04 8.17
CA VAL A 7 -28.24 10.82 8.11
C VAL A 7 -26.82 11.25 7.75
N LEU A 8 -25.92 11.24 8.74
CA LEU A 8 -24.49 11.43 8.49
C LEU A 8 -23.97 10.18 7.77
N PRO A 9 -23.27 10.29 6.62
CA PRO A 9 -22.70 9.13 5.97
C PRO A 9 -21.61 8.50 6.87
N ARG A 10 -21.68 7.18 6.95
CA ARG A 10 -20.87 6.32 7.81
C ARG A 10 -19.38 6.41 7.45
N GLN A 11 -18.58 7.07 8.29
CA GLN A 11 -17.11 7.18 8.20
C GLN A 11 -16.37 5.82 8.05
N GLU A 12 -17.03 4.73 8.42
CA GLU A 12 -16.51 3.36 8.36
C GLU A 12 -16.29 2.84 6.93
N SER A 13 -17.17 3.20 5.98
CA SER A 13 -17.11 2.71 4.60
C SER A 13 -15.84 3.13 3.85
N ARG A 14 -15.27 4.30 4.19
CA ARG A 14 -14.01 4.77 3.60
C ARG A 14 -12.80 4.04 4.20
N ARG A 15 -12.84 3.70 5.50
CA ARG A 15 -11.76 2.96 6.19
C ARG A 15 -11.64 1.53 5.67
N ASP A 16 -12.78 0.88 5.39
CA ASP A 16 -12.81 -0.47 4.83
C ASP A 16 -12.24 -0.51 3.40
N ALA A 17 -12.54 0.49 2.58
CA ALA A 17 -11.96 0.62 1.25
C ALA A 17 -10.43 0.82 1.28
N THR A 18 -9.92 1.63 2.22
CA THR A 18 -8.47 1.84 2.31
C THR A 18 -7.72 0.65 2.88
N ARG A 19 -8.27 -0.01 3.92
CA ARG A 19 -7.70 -1.26 4.44
C ARG A 19 -7.67 -2.33 3.35
N SER A 20 -8.72 -2.41 2.53
CA SER A 20 -8.77 -3.33 1.39
C SER A 20 -7.72 -2.99 0.33
N GLY A 21 -7.51 -1.70 0.02
CA GLY A 21 -6.45 -1.25 -0.87
C GLY A 21 -5.04 -1.61 -0.39
N HIS A 22 -4.76 -1.46 0.90
CA HIS A 22 -3.47 -1.82 1.49
C HIS A 22 -3.21 -3.34 1.39
N LEU A 23 -4.19 -4.16 1.76
CA LEU A 23 -4.08 -5.64 1.66
C LEU A 23 -3.86 -6.12 0.22
N LEU A 24 -4.44 -5.44 -0.77
CA LEU A 24 -4.21 -5.76 -2.18
C LEU A 24 -2.77 -5.48 -2.61
N ILE A 25 -2.19 -4.35 -2.18
CA ILE A 25 -0.80 -3.99 -2.48
C ILE A 25 0.16 -4.99 -1.82
N GLU A 26 -0.09 -5.37 -0.56
CA GLU A 26 0.69 -6.40 0.15
C GLU A 26 0.67 -7.74 -0.60
N GLY A 27 -0.50 -8.16 -1.09
CA GLY A 27 -0.65 -9.38 -1.87
C GLY A 27 0.13 -9.35 -3.19
N ILE A 28 0.05 -8.23 -3.92
CA ILE A 28 0.81 -8.00 -5.16
C ILE A 28 2.32 -8.03 -4.88
N ALA A 29 2.77 -7.33 -3.84
CA ALA A 29 4.17 -7.25 -3.46
C ALA A 29 4.74 -8.64 -3.14
N ASN A 30 4.05 -9.46 -2.34
CA ASN A 30 4.49 -10.81 -2.00
C ASN A 30 4.56 -11.73 -3.23
N GLY A 31 3.58 -11.66 -4.14
CA GLY A 31 3.59 -12.43 -5.38
C GLY A 31 4.76 -12.04 -6.29
N LEU A 32 4.98 -10.75 -6.48
CA LEU A 32 6.06 -10.22 -7.31
C LEU A 32 7.44 -10.49 -6.69
N TYR A 33 7.60 -10.34 -5.38
CA TYR A 33 8.84 -10.65 -4.69
C TYR A 33 9.27 -12.10 -4.92
N LYS A 34 8.33 -13.04 -4.77
CA LYS A 34 8.59 -14.47 -5.05
C LYS A 34 8.98 -14.69 -6.50
N ALA A 35 8.26 -14.08 -7.45
CA ALA A 35 8.52 -14.26 -8.88
C ALA A 35 9.85 -13.63 -9.35
N GLU A 36 10.15 -12.41 -8.90
CA GLU A 36 11.24 -11.58 -9.42
C GLU A 36 12.58 -11.81 -8.68
N VAL A 37 12.51 -12.21 -7.40
CA VAL A 37 13.70 -12.43 -6.55
C VAL A 37 13.91 -13.91 -6.27
N ILE A 38 12.93 -14.58 -5.65
CA ILE A 38 13.12 -15.94 -5.13
C ILE A 38 13.18 -17.00 -6.23
N HIS A 39 12.24 -16.97 -7.18
CA HIS A 39 12.15 -17.99 -8.23
C HIS A 39 13.04 -17.71 -9.45
N ARG A 40 13.59 -16.50 -9.56
CA ARG A 40 14.35 -16.07 -10.74
C ARG A 40 15.75 -16.68 -10.80
N ARG A 41 16.31 -17.08 -9.67
CA ARG A 41 17.64 -17.71 -9.58
C ARG A 41 17.80 -18.49 -8.28
N SER A 42 18.77 -19.40 -8.26
CA SER A 42 19.30 -19.97 -7.02
C SER A 42 20.25 -18.98 -6.34
N TRP A 43 20.27 -18.99 -5.02
CA TRP A 43 21.10 -18.12 -4.20
C TRP A 43 22.24 -18.90 -3.56
N GLN A 44 23.41 -18.29 -3.46
CA GLN A 44 24.62 -18.94 -2.95
C GLN A 44 24.72 -18.91 -1.42
N SER A 45 24.09 -17.92 -0.77
CA SER A 45 24.01 -17.79 0.68
C SER A 45 22.76 -17.00 1.09
N LEU A 46 22.49 -16.97 2.40
CA LEU A 46 21.44 -16.15 2.96
C LEU A 46 21.75 -14.65 2.79
N GLU A 47 22.99 -14.22 2.98
CA GLU A 47 23.36 -12.81 2.83
C GLU A 47 23.09 -12.30 1.41
N ALA A 48 23.29 -13.16 0.40
CA ALA A 48 22.97 -12.81 -0.99
C ALA A 48 21.46 -12.59 -1.20
N VAL A 49 20.60 -13.39 -0.53
CA VAL A 49 19.15 -13.19 -0.54
C VAL A 49 18.77 -11.89 0.16
N GLU A 50 19.37 -11.61 1.32
CA GLU A 50 19.09 -10.41 2.11
C GLU A 50 19.44 -9.14 1.32
N LEU A 51 20.62 -9.09 0.70
CA LEU A 51 21.02 -7.96 -0.12
C LEU A 51 20.07 -7.74 -1.30
N ALA A 52 19.73 -8.81 -2.03
CA ALA A 52 18.79 -8.72 -3.13
C ALA A 52 17.38 -8.30 -2.68
N THR A 53 16.98 -8.71 -1.48
CA THR A 53 15.72 -8.29 -0.86
C THR A 53 15.73 -6.80 -0.59
N LEU A 54 16.81 -6.27 -0.01
CA LEU A 54 16.95 -4.83 0.26
C LEU A 54 16.90 -4.01 -1.04
N GLU A 55 17.62 -4.46 -2.07
CA GLU A 55 17.60 -3.82 -3.40
C GLU A 55 16.20 -3.84 -4.01
N TRP A 56 15.53 -4.98 -3.95
CA TRP A 56 14.19 -5.15 -4.50
C TRP A 56 13.16 -4.30 -3.75
N VAL A 57 13.16 -4.29 -2.42
CA VAL A 57 12.26 -3.49 -1.58
C VAL A 57 12.48 -1.99 -1.85
N ASN A 58 13.73 -1.55 -1.92
CA ASN A 58 14.05 -0.15 -2.23
C ASN A 58 13.52 0.27 -3.60
N TRP A 59 13.75 -0.56 -4.63
CA TRP A 59 13.22 -0.29 -5.97
C TRP A 59 11.69 -0.36 -6.02
N PHE A 60 11.08 -1.36 -5.37
CA PHE A 60 9.63 -1.53 -5.33
C PHE A 60 8.96 -0.31 -4.70
N ASN A 61 9.42 0.13 -3.54
CA ASN A 61 8.80 1.23 -2.81
C ASN A 61 9.02 2.60 -3.44
N LEU A 62 10.21 2.85 -4.01
CA LEU A 62 10.60 4.19 -4.46
C LEU A 62 10.49 4.40 -5.98
N ARG A 63 10.36 3.34 -6.77
CA ARG A 63 10.45 3.43 -8.24
C ARG A 63 9.42 2.61 -9.01
N ARG A 64 8.90 1.52 -8.44
CA ARG A 64 7.90 0.68 -9.15
C ARG A 64 6.59 1.44 -9.26
N LEU A 65 6.08 1.57 -10.48
CA LEU A 65 4.74 2.11 -10.72
C LEU A 65 3.73 0.98 -10.75
N LEU A 66 2.62 1.15 -10.05
CA LEU A 66 1.54 0.18 -9.97
C LEU A 66 0.25 0.83 -10.46
N GLU A 67 -0.34 0.29 -11.54
CA GLU A 67 -1.61 0.76 -12.10
C GLU A 67 -2.73 0.87 -11.05
N PRO A 68 -2.91 -0.10 -10.12
CA PRO A 68 -3.98 -0.03 -9.12
C PRO A 68 -3.93 1.19 -8.19
N ILE A 69 -2.77 1.82 -8.02
CA ILE A 69 -2.58 3.03 -7.20
C ILE A 69 -2.31 4.26 -8.07
N SER A 70 -2.84 4.30 -9.30
CA SER A 70 -2.70 5.43 -10.21
C SER A 70 -1.27 5.65 -10.74
N ASN A 71 -0.48 4.59 -10.87
CA ASN A 71 0.87 4.63 -11.45
C ASN A 71 1.83 5.57 -10.69
N ILE A 72 1.75 5.61 -9.37
CA ILE A 72 2.75 6.25 -8.50
C ILE A 72 3.51 5.18 -7.70
N PRO A 73 4.70 5.51 -7.14
CA PRO A 73 5.41 4.62 -6.23
C PRO A 73 4.58 4.27 -4.97
N PRO A 74 4.66 3.04 -4.46
CA PRO A 74 3.99 2.64 -3.22
C PRO A 74 4.25 3.56 -2.03
N ALA A 75 5.49 4.03 -1.86
CA ALA A 75 5.84 4.95 -0.77
C ALA A 75 5.11 6.30 -0.89
N GLU A 76 4.89 6.80 -2.11
CA GLU A 76 4.13 8.04 -2.34
C GLU A 76 2.65 7.83 -2.06
N ALA A 77 2.08 6.70 -2.50
CA ALA A 77 0.69 6.35 -2.20
C ALA A 77 0.44 6.20 -0.69
N GLU A 78 1.36 5.56 0.03
CA GLU A 78 1.29 5.42 1.49
C GLU A 78 1.42 6.78 2.19
N ALA A 79 2.35 7.63 1.77
CA ALA A 79 2.50 8.97 2.32
C ALA A 79 1.22 9.81 2.13
N ALA A 80 0.62 9.77 0.92
CA ALA A 80 -0.64 10.46 0.64
C ALA A 80 -1.79 9.94 1.53
N TYR A 81 -1.86 8.62 1.75
CA TYR A 81 -2.84 8.02 2.64
C TYR A 81 -2.70 8.52 4.09
N TYR A 82 -1.49 8.56 4.64
CA TYR A 82 -1.28 9.02 6.01
C TYR A 82 -1.53 10.51 6.18
N GLN A 83 -1.22 11.34 5.17
CA GLN A 83 -1.56 12.77 5.22
C GLN A 83 -3.08 12.96 5.27
N GLN A 84 -3.83 12.32 4.37
CA GLN A 84 -5.29 12.38 4.38
C GLN A 84 -5.87 11.87 5.71
N THR A 85 -5.34 10.76 6.24
CA THR A 85 -5.81 10.20 7.52
C THR A 85 -5.55 11.16 8.67
N ARG A 86 -4.41 11.85 8.69
CA ARG A 86 -4.06 12.86 9.70
C ARG A 86 -4.98 14.07 9.62
N GLU A 87 -5.25 14.58 8.41
CA GLU A 87 -6.16 15.71 8.19
C GLU A 87 -7.59 15.38 8.67
N LEU A 88 -8.09 14.19 8.34
CA LEU A 88 -9.40 13.73 8.81
C LEU A 88 -9.46 13.61 10.33
N ALA A 89 -8.37 13.18 10.98
CA ALA A 89 -8.29 13.10 12.43
C ALA A 89 -8.22 14.47 13.11
N MET A 90 -7.63 15.48 12.46
CA MET A 90 -7.57 16.85 12.99
C MET A 90 -8.88 17.64 12.78
N ALA A 91 -9.70 17.26 11.79
CA ALA A 91 -10.97 17.90 11.48
C ALA A 91 -12.17 17.34 12.26
N ALA A 92 -11.98 16.30 13.08
CA ALA A 92 -12.99 15.61 13.87
C ALA A 92 -12.95 16.03 15.34
#